data_AF-A0A924FK00-F1
#
_entry.id   AF-A0A924FK00-F1
#
_cell.length_a   1.000
_cell.length_b   1.000
_cell.length_c   1.000
_cell.angle_alpha   90.00
_cell.angle_beta   90.00
_cell.angle_gamma   90.00
#
_symmetry.space_group_name_H-M   'P 1'
#
loop_
_entity.id
_entity.type
_entity.pdbx_description
1 polymer ?
#
loop_
_entity_poly.entity_id
_entity_poly.type
_entity_poly.pdbx_seq_one_letter_code
_entity_poly.pdbx_strand_id
1 'polypeptide(L)'
;MIKQLIEDLAYDKITLGQGMTRAKLIASKTKNSTFKEWIDRELNGYSSPKESPGYREIACQSFIVVNYPFNDRDVVPVSITDGDMKRFYEKHWIGQSIAHIESVITDLGDQISMTIELPASFAGSLAQPFERDIQERGGAVRGVRKKFMKATYGNIIELTKQKLLDTLLELHVQFPNLENEFSMTSENVQKVENIVTNNIWGSNNPINVATGQSVTQKDITSNVIVAGYEKLATLGVEPKEIEEFKEIISANHTDKPLLKEKAMKWVTPVITNVVARGLYDNVPQIMDFVTRIVG
;
A
#
# COMPACT_ATOMS: atom_id res chain seq x y z
N MET A 1 -16.93 18.84 -18.18
CA MET A 1 -15.73 17.97 -18.24
C MET A 1 -15.69 16.96 -17.10
N ILE A 2 -15.65 17.36 -15.81
CA ILE A 2 -15.52 16.40 -14.68
C ILE A 2 -16.71 15.45 -14.55
N LYS A 3 -17.94 15.98 -14.70
CA LYS A 3 -19.17 15.18 -14.67
C LYS A 3 -19.21 14.10 -15.77
N GLN A 4 -18.82 14.47 -17.00
CA GLN A 4 -18.75 13.54 -18.11
C GLN A 4 -17.70 12.44 -17.86
N LEU A 5 -16.55 12.79 -17.28
CA LEU A 5 -15.52 11.81 -16.94
C LEU A 5 -16.03 10.82 -15.87
N ILE A 6 -16.73 11.31 -14.85
CA ILE A 6 -17.35 10.46 -13.81
C ILE A 6 -18.36 9.50 -14.44
N GLU A 7 -19.26 10.01 -15.30
CA GLU A 7 -20.24 9.17 -16.00
C GLU A 7 -19.56 8.13 -16.90
N ASP A 8 -18.54 8.52 -17.67
CA ASP A 8 -17.84 7.61 -18.58
C ASP A 8 -17.11 6.49 -17.81
N LEU A 9 -16.52 6.80 -16.64
CA LEU A 9 -15.89 5.80 -15.76
C LEU A 9 -16.93 4.91 -15.06
N ALA A 10 -18.01 5.49 -14.54
CA ALA A 10 -19.03 4.76 -13.79
C ALA A 10 -19.79 3.74 -14.67
N TYR A 11 -20.00 4.07 -15.95
CA TYR A 11 -20.68 3.21 -16.92
C TYR A 11 -19.73 2.44 -17.83
N ASP A 12 -18.43 2.36 -17.49
CA ASP A 12 -17.42 1.59 -18.24
C ASP A 12 -17.37 1.93 -19.74
N LYS A 13 -17.64 3.18 -20.10
CA LYS A 13 -17.61 3.67 -21.50
C LYS A 13 -16.19 3.87 -22.03
N ILE A 14 -15.22 4.00 -21.13
CA ILE A 14 -13.80 4.20 -21.40
C ILE A 14 -12.97 3.27 -20.51
N THR A 15 -11.74 2.96 -20.93
CA THR A 15 -10.82 2.22 -20.07
C THR A 15 -10.31 3.10 -18.93
N LEU A 16 -9.81 2.49 -17.85
CA LEU A 16 -9.27 3.23 -16.72
C LEU A 16 -8.05 4.06 -17.15
N GLY A 17 -7.19 3.52 -18.01
CA GLY A 17 -6.06 4.28 -18.58
C GLY A 17 -6.50 5.55 -19.33
N GLN A 18 -7.58 5.46 -20.12
CA GLN A 18 -8.17 6.63 -20.79
C GLN A 18 -8.75 7.63 -19.78
N GLY A 19 -9.45 7.13 -18.76
CA GLY A 19 -10.01 7.96 -17.69
C GLY A 19 -8.93 8.72 -16.90
N MET A 20 -7.85 8.04 -16.52
CA MET A 20 -6.70 8.65 -15.85
C MET A 20 -6.00 9.70 -16.72
N THR A 21 -5.90 9.44 -18.02
CA THR A 21 -5.35 10.43 -18.97
C THR A 21 -6.20 11.70 -18.99
N ARG A 22 -7.54 11.59 -19.01
CA ARG A 22 -8.44 12.75 -18.91
C ARG A 22 -8.35 13.43 -17.55
N ALA A 23 -8.18 12.67 -16.47
CA ALA A 23 -8.03 13.21 -15.11
C ALA A 23 -6.78 14.10 -14.95
N LYS A 24 -5.74 13.95 -15.80
CA LYS A 24 -4.59 14.87 -15.83
C LYS A 24 -4.99 16.33 -16.05
N LEU A 25 -6.01 16.58 -16.85
CA LEU A 25 -6.52 17.94 -17.08
C LEU A 25 -7.10 18.54 -15.79
N ILE A 26 -7.76 17.71 -14.98
CA ILE A 26 -8.33 18.11 -13.69
C ILE A 26 -7.20 18.36 -12.68
N ALA A 27 -6.23 17.44 -12.57
CA ALA A 27 -5.05 17.62 -11.72
C ALA A 27 -4.25 18.89 -12.09
N SER A 28 -4.13 19.20 -13.38
CA SER A 28 -3.48 20.43 -13.85
C SER A 28 -4.28 21.69 -13.47
N LYS A 29 -5.62 21.64 -13.50
CA LYS A 29 -6.47 22.77 -13.09
C LYS A 29 -6.40 23.01 -11.58
N THR A 30 -6.36 21.94 -10.78
CA THR A 30 -6.27 22.05 -9.31
C THR A 30 -4.85 22.30 -8.81
N LYS A 31 -3.83 22.25 -9.69
CA LYS A 31 -2.40 22.40 -9.37
C LYS A 31 -1.95 21.55 -8.18
N ASN A 32 -2.61 20.41 -7.97
CA ASN A 32 -2.30 19.53 -6.87
C ASN A 32 -1.18 18.57 -7.30
N SER A 33 0.01 18.70 -6.69
CA SER A 33 1.17 17.87 -7.01
C SER A 33 0.93 16.40 -6.66
N THR A 34 0.34 16.12 -5.50
CA THR A 34 0.05 14.76 -5.02
C THR A 34 -0.84 14.00 -6.01
N PHE A 35 -1.91 14.63 -6.48
CA PHE A 35 -2.84 14.02 -7.43
C PHE A 35 -2.20 13.80 -8.79
N LYS A 36 -1.44 14.80 -9.27
CA LYS A 36 -0.71 14.69 -10.54
C LYS A 36 0.31 13.56 -10.50
N GLU A 37 1.12 13.48 -9.44
CA GLU A 37 2.12 12.44 -9.26
C GLU A 37 1.49 11.05 -9.18
N TRP A 38 0.38 10.90 -8.45
CA TRP A 38 -0.34 9.63 -8.40
C TRP A 38 -0.84 9.21 -9.79
N ILE A 39 -1.50 10.11 -10.53
CA ILE A 39 -1.96 9.81 -11.91
C ILE A 39 -0.77 9.46 -12.82
N ASP A 40 0.33 10.23 -12.73
CA ASP A 40 1.51 9.98 -13.56
C ASP A 40 2.14 8.62 -13.26
N ARG A 41 2.21 8.19 -12.00
CA ARG A 41 2.72 6.87 -11.63
C ARG A 41 1.76 5.74 -12.04
N GLU A 42 0.46 5.94 -11.92
CA GLU A 42 -0.52 4.94 -12.35
C GLU A 42 -0.48 4.73 -13.89
N LEU A 43 -0.24 5.80 -14.66
CA LEU A 43 -0.14 5.75 -16.12
C LEU A 43 1.23 5.26 -16.64
N ASN A 44 2.33 5.59 -15.96
CA ASN A 44 3.68 5.25 -16.43
C ASN A 44 4.28 4.03 -15.70
N GLY A 45 3.67 3.61 -14.59
CA GLY A 45 4.22 2.61 -13.69
C GLY A 45 4.98 3.23 -12.52
N TYR A 46 5.28 2.36 -11.55
CA TYR A 46 5.99 2.67 -10.32
C TYR A 46 7.41 2.11 -10.38
N SER A 47 8.39 2.92 -9.98
CA SER A 47 9.80 2.53 -9.97
C SER A 47 10.19 1.68 -8.76
N SER A 48 9.47 1.83 -7.63
CA SER A 48 9.76 1.09 -6.40
C SER A 48 8.50 0.67 -5.66
N PRO A 49 8.52 -0.46 -4.92
CA PRO A 49 7.41 -0.88 -4.07
C PRO A 49 7.06 0.13 -2.96
N LYS A 50 8.03 0.93 -2.51
CA LYS A 50 7.85 1.90 -1.41
C LYS A 50 7.01 3.10 -1.84
N GLU A 51 7.02 3.43 -3.12
CA GLU A 51 6.28 4.56 -3.71
C GLU A 51 4.89 4.16 -4.19
N SER A 52 4.57 2.86 -4.08
CA SER A 52 3.38 2.24 -4.65
C SER A 52 2.28 2.11 -3.60
N PRO A 53 1.02 2.38 -3.95
CA PRO A 53 -0.11 2.10 -3.06
C PRO A 53 -0.22 0.63 -2.68
N GLY A 54 -0.74 0.35 -1.49
CA GLY A 54 -0.83 -1.02 -0.95
C GLY A 54 -1.64 -1.99 -1.81
N TYR A 55 -2.63 -1.50 -2.56
CA TYR A 55 -3.41 -2.33 -3.48
C TYR A 55 -2.62 -2.84 -4.69
N ARG A 56 -1.43 -2.30 -4.97
CA ARG A 56 -0.51 -2.81 -5.99
C ARG A 56 0.27 -4.04 -5.51
N GLU A 57 0.17 -4.42 -4.24
CA GLU A 57 0.72 -5.66 -3.72
C GLU A 57 -0.35 -6.76 -3.71
N ILE A 58 -0.14 -7.79 -4.53
CA ILE A 58 -1.09 -8.89 -4.70
C ILE A 58 -0.57 -10.15 -4.01
N ALA A 59 -1.53 -11.00 -3.62
CA ALA A 59 -1.21 -12.34 -3.15
C ALA A 59 -0.74 -13.23 -4.31
N CYS A 60 0.22 -14.10 -4.04
CA CYS A 60 0.77 -15.04 -5.01
C CYS A 60 1.18 -16.35 -4.34
N GLN A 61 1.30 -17.40 -5.14
CA GLN A 61 1.90 -18.66 -4.71
C GLN A 61 3.25 -18.83 -5.39
N SER A 62 4.30 -19.00 -4.60
CA SER A 62 5.65 -19.29 -5.11
C SER A 62 5.84 -20.80 -5.29
N PHE A 63 6.60 -21.18 -6.31
CA PHE A 63 6.92 -22.57 -6.63
C PHE A 63 8.38 -22.66 -7.03
N ILE A 64 9.08 -23.67 -6.51
CA ILE A 64 10.43 -24.02 -6.96
C ILE A 64 10.34 -25.11 -8.03
N VAL A 65 11.15 -24.96 -9.08
CA VAL A 65 11.31 -25.96 -10.14
C VAL A 65 12.59 -26.74 -9.85
N VAL A 66 12.45 -28.05 -9.64
CA VAL A 66 13.56 -28.94 -9.28
C VAL A 66 13.72 -29.97 -10.38
N ASN A 67 14.96 -30.21 -10.79
CA ASN A 67 15.30 -31.35 -11.64
C ASN A 67 16.03 -32.40 -10.79
N TYR A 68 15.55 -33.63 -10.86
CA TYR A 68 16.17 -34.81 -10.27
C TYR A 68 16.94 -35.61 -11.35
N PRO A 69 17.75 -36.61 -10.96
CA PRO A 69 18.40 -37.51 -11.89
C PRO A 69 17.41 -38.19 -12.84
N PHE A 70 17.89 -38.70 -13.98
CA PHE A 70 17.07 -39.36 -15.00
C PHE A 70 16.00 -38.46 -15.67
N ASN A 71 16.26 -37.15 -15.70
CA ASN A 71 15.38 -36.16 -16.33
C ASN A 71 13.99 -36.04 -15.69
N ASP A 72 13.88 -36.41 -14.42
CA ASP A 72 12.69 -36.19 -13.63
C ASP A 72 12.62 -34.71 -13.19
N ARG A 73 11.45 -34.09 -13.32
CA ARG A 73 11.22 -32.66 -13.05
C ARG A 73 10.00 -32.51 -12.17
N ASP A 74 10.19 -31.87 -11.03
CA ASP A 74 9.14 -31.58 -10.08
C ASP A 74 8.93 -30.08 -9.91
N VAL A 75 7.71 -29.70 -9.56
CA VAL A 75 7.38 -28.32 -9.20
C VAL A 75 6.72 -28.29 -7.84
N VAL A 76 7.51 -27.88 -6.86
CA VAL A 76 7.13 -27.93 -5.46
C VAL A 76 6.56 -26.57 -5.04
N PRO A 77 5.34 -26.50 -4.50
CA PRO A 77 4.81 -25.27 -3.92
C PRO A 77 5.62 -24.89 -2.69
N VAL A 78 6.01 -23.62 -2.61
CA VAL A 78 6.64 -23.10 -1.40
C VAL A 78 5.54 -22.68 -0.43
N SER A 79 5.53 -23.29 0.75
CA SER A 79 4.67 -22.91 1.86
C SER A 79 5.56 -22.66 3.08
N ILE A 80 5.66 -21.40 3.49
CA ILE A 80 6.39 -21.01 4.70
C ILE A 80 5.37 -20.55 5.71
N THR A 81 5.36 -21.18 6.88
CA THR A 81 4.38 -20.88 7.93
C THR A 81 4.66 -19.53 8.59
N ASP A 82 5.92 -19.21 8.90
CA ASP A 82 6.32 -18.01 9.65
C ASP A 82 7.68 -17.42 9.20
N GLY A 83 7.92 -16.13 9.53
CA GLY A 83 9.21 -15.45 9.36
C GLY A 83 9.19 -14.24 8.41
N ASP A 84 10.25 -13.42 8.48
CA ASP A 84 10.41 -12.17 7.72
C ASP A 84 10.29 -12.35 6.20
N MET A 85 10.60 -13.55 5.71
CA MET A 85 10.55 -13.88 4.30
C MET A 85 9.15 -14.25 3.80
N LYS A 86 8.17 -14.50 4.68
CA LYS A 86 6.80 -14.92 4.27
C LYS A 86 6.19 -13.97 3.23
N ARG A 87 6.30 -12.67 3.46
CA ARG A 87 5.83 -11.64 2.52
C ARG A 87 6.51 -11.78 1.15
N PHE A 88 7.79 -12.13 1.10
CA PHE A 88 8.52 -12.32 -0.15
C PHE A 88 8.00 -13.53 -0.95
N TYR A 89 7.54 -14.60 -0.30
CA TYR A 89 6.99 -15.78 -0.96
C TYR A 89 5.51 -15.63 -1.35
N GLU A 90 4.72 -14.97 -0.50
CA GLU A 90 3.26 -14.91 -0.64
C GLU A 90 2.74 -13.63 -1.28
N LYS A 91 3.59 -12.62 -1.44
CA LYS A 91 3.24 -11.36 -2.08
C LYS A 91 4.10 -11.06 -3.29
N HIS A 92 3.53 -10.30 -4.21
CA HIS A 92 4.23 -9.72 -5.32
C HIS A 92 3.70 -8.33 -5.59
N TRP A 93 4.60 -7.43 -5.92
CA TRP A 93 4.27 -6.05 -6.23
C TRP A 93 4.19 -5.87 -7.75
N ILE A 94 3.14 -5.19 -8.20
CA ILE A 94 2.86 -4.87 -9.60
C ILE A 94 3.18 -3.40 -9.86
N GLY A 95 4.38 -3.15 -10.40
CA GLY A 95 4.87 -1.82 -10.74
C GLY A 95 4.47 -1.32 -12.14
N GLN A 96 3.84 -2.16 -12.96
CA GLN A 96 3.48 -1.81 -14.33
C GLN A 96 2.34 -0.78 -14.39
N SER A 97 2.26 -0.06 -15.51
CA SER A 97 1.20 0.91 -15.77
C SER A 97 -0.18 0.24 -15.80
N ILE A 98 -1.23 1.02 -15.53
CA ILE A 98 -2.62 0.54 -15.61
C ILE A 98 -2.94 -0.01 -17.01
N ALA A 99 -2.50 0.65 -18.07
CA ALA A 99 -2.73 0.17 -19.44
C ALA A 99 -2.10 -1.22 -19.68
N HIS A 100 -0.95 -1.50 -19.08
CA HIS A 100 -0.33 -2.82 -19.15
C HIS A 100 -1.11 -3.86 -18.34
N ILE A 101 -1.64 -3.49 -17.17
CA ILE A 101 -2.49 -4.38 -16.36
C ILE A 101 -3.78 -4.72 -17.11
N GLU A 102 -4.41 -3.73 -17.76
CA GLU A 102 -5.57 -3.92 -18.63
C GLU A 102 -5.26 -4.87 -19.81
N SER A 103 -4.10 -4.71 -20.46
CA SER A 103 -3.69 -5.59 -21.55
C SER A 103 -3.45 -7.01 -21.07
N VAL A 104 -2.77 -7.20 -19.93
CA VAL A 104 -2.54 -8.52 -19.32
C VAL A 104 -3.86 -9.24 -19.04
N ILE A 105 -4.87 -8.55 -18.48
CA ILE A 105 -6.19 -9.15 -18.20
C ILE A 105 -6.88 -9.56 -19.51
N THR A 106 -6.73 -8.76 -20.56
CA THR A 106 -7.29 -9.03 -21.88
C THR A 106 -6.61 -10.22 -22.55
N ASP A 107 -5.28 -10.23 -22.58
CA ASP A 107 -4.44 -11.28 -23.18
C ASP A 107 -4.63 -12.63 -22.49
N LEU A 108 -4.90 -12.63 -21.18
CA LEU A 108 -5.20 -13.87 -20.45
C LEU A 108 -6.50 -14.53 -20.90
N GLY A 109 -7.45 -13.80 -21.50
CA GLY A 109 -8.72 -14.38 -21.97
C GLY A 109 -9.43 -15.19 -20.87
N ASP A 110 -9.76 -16.45 -21.15
CA ASP A 110 -10.43 -17.34 -20.19
C ASP A 110 -9.49 -17.97 -19.14
N GLN A 111 -8.19 -17.65 -19.16
CA GLN A 111 -7.25 -18.17 -18.18
C GLN A 111 -7.51 -17.58 -16.79
N ILE A 112 -7.59 -18.46 -15.79
CA ILE A 112 -7.89 -18.08 -14.40
C ILE A 112 -6.63 -17.60 -13.67
N SER A 113 -5.44 -17.99 -14.15
CA SER A 113 -4.17 -17.68 -13.49
C SER A 113 -3.03 -17.52 -14.49
N MET A 114 -2.05 -16.71 -14.10
CA MET A 114 -0.80 -16.52 -14.83
C MET A 114 0.39 -16.96 -13.97
N THR A 115 1.48 -17.34 -14.62
CA THR A 115 2.73 -17.71 -13.95
C THR A 115 3.87 -16.91 -14.56
N ILE A 116 4.68 -16.27 -13.72
CA ILE A 116 5.93 -15.62 -14.14
C ILE A 116 7.10 -16.45 -13.63
N GLU A 117 8.09 -16.64 -14.50
CA GLU A 117 9.40 -17.18 -14.11
C GLU A 117 10.23 -16.03 -13.53
N LEU A 118 10.82 -16.24 -12.35
CA LEU A 118 11.72 -15.29 -11.72
C LEU A 118 13.15 -15.50 -12.22
N PRO A 119 13.98 -14.43 -12.24
CA PRO A 119 15.39 -14.56 -12.58
C PRO A 119 16.11 -15.58 -11.69
N ALA A 120 17.09 -16.29 -12.24
CA ALA A 120 17.82 -17.34 -11.53
C ALA A 120 18.49 -16.86 -10.22
N SER A 121 18.79 -15.56 -10.09
CA SER A 121 19.30 -14.97 -8.85
C SER A 121 18.35 -15.13 -7.65
N PHE A 122 17.05 -15.30 -7.91
CA PHE A 122 16.04 -15.55 -6.88
C PHE A 122 15.99 -17.01 -6.43
N ALA A 123 16.62 -17.93 -7.17
CA ALA A 123 16.56 -19.36 -6.90
C ALA A 123 17.17 -19.74 -5.55
N GLY A 124 18.34 -19.18 -5.21
CA GLY A 124 18.99 -19.45 -3.92
C GLY A 124 18.13 -18.99 -2.74
N SER A 125 17.61 -17.76 -2.79
CA SER A 125 16.80 -17.21 -1.69
C SER A 125 15.46 -17.94 -1.50
N LEU A 126 14.84 -18.41 -2.58
CA LEU A 126 13.52 -19.04 -2.54
C LEU A 126 13.59 -20.56 -2.29
N ALA A 127 14.72 -21.20 -2.59
CA ALA A 127 14.90 -22.63 -2.39
C ALA A 127 15.59 -22.97 -1.06
N GLN A 128 16.18 -21.99 -0.37
CA GLN A 128 16.91 -22.19 0.89
C GLN A 128 16.19 -23.12 1.89
N PRO A 129 14.88 -23.00 2.16
CA PRO A 129 14.20 -23.89 3.11
C PRO A 129 14.13 -25.36 2.66
N PHE A 130 14.28 -25.63 1.36
CA PHE A 130 14.12 -26.94 0.73
C PHE A 130 15.43 -27.53 0.22
N GLU A 131 16.56 -26.82 0.34
CA GLU A 131 17.85 -27.23 -0.25
C GLU A 131 18.30 -28.60 0.24
N ARG A 132 18.18 -28.88 1.55
CA ARG A 132 18.60 -30.17 2.13
C ARG A 132 17.83 -31.33 1.50
N ASP A 133 16.50 -31.25 1.53
CA ASP A 133 15.63 -32.33 1.04
C ASP A 133 15.79 -32.55 -0.49
N ILE A 134 16.06 -31.46 -1.23
CA ILE A 134 16.36 -31.52 -2.66
C ILE A 134 17.71 -32.21 -2.91
N GLN A 135 18.75 -31.82 -2.17
CA GLN A 135 20.10 -32.38 -2.32
C GLN A 135 20.17 -33.86 -1.92
N GLU A 136 19.49 -34.27 -0.86
CA GLU A 136 19.42 -35.67 -0.41
C GLU A 136 18.84 -36.60 -1.48
N ARG A 137 17.92 -36.09 -2.31
CA ARG A 137 17.35 -36.80 -3.45
C ARG A 137 18.15 -36.63 -4.76
N GLY A 138 19.33 -36.00 -4.68
CA GLY A 138 20.19 -35.71 -5.85
C GLY A 138 19.62 -34.65 -6.79
N GLY A 139 18.68 -33.83 -6.32
CA GLY A 139 18.02 -32.79 -7.11
C GLY A 139 18.80 -31.48 -7.16
N ALA A 140 18.49 -30.67 -8.18
CA ALA A 140 19.02 -29.32 -8.35
C ALA A 140 17.89 -28.35 -8.71
N VAL A 141 17.86 -27.20 -8.03
CA VAL A 141 16.92 -26.12 -8.33
C VAL A 141 17.27 -25.50 -9.67
N ARG A 142 16.30 -25.44 -10.58
CA ARG A 142 16.48 -24.88 -11.94
C ARG A 142 15.79 -23.55 -12.16
N GLY A 143 14.82 -23.21 -11.31
CA GLY A 143 14.08 -21.97 -11.43
C GLY A 143 13.08 -21.81 -10.31
N VAL A 144 12.49 -20.62 -10.27
CA VAL A 144 11.43 -20.29 -9.33
C VAL A 144 10.39 -19.50 -10.08
N ARG A 145 9.13 -19.82 -9.82
CA ARG A 145 8.01 -19.18 -10.49
C ARG A 145 6.99 -18.71 -9.48
N LYS A 146 6.33 -17.60 -9.78
CA LYS A 146 5.18 -17.11 -9.00
C LYS A 146 3.92 -17.25 -9.83
N LYS A 147 2.89 -17.81 -9.21
CA LYS A 147 1.54 -17.93 -9.78
C LYS A 147 0.63 -16.90 -9.15
N PHE A 148 -0.17 -16.24 -9.99
CA PHE A 148 -1.15 -15.23 -9.60
C PHE A 148 -2.50 -15.56 -10.21
N MET A 149 -3.57 -15.16 -9.52
CA MET A 149 -4.93 -15.28 -10.04
C MET A 149 -5.24 -14.07 -10.91
N LYS A 150 -5.89 -14.25 -12.06
CA LYS A 150 -6.33 -13.15 -12.93
C LYS A 150 -7.16 -12.11 -12.16
N ALA A 151 -7.99 -12.58 -11.22
CA ALA A 151 -8.81 -11.74 -10.36
C ALA A 151 -8.00 -10.71 -9.53
N THR A 152 -6.74 -10.97 -9.17
CA THR A 152 -5.94 -9.99 -8.41
C THR A 152 -5.53 -8.80 -9.26
N TYR A 153 -5.30 -8.99 -10.56
CA TYR A 153 -5.07 -7.87 -11.50
C TYR A 153 -6.35 -7.06 -11.71
N GLY A 154 -7.50 -7.74 -11.85
CA GLY A 154 -8.81 -7.08 -11.92
C GLY A 154 -9.08 -6.23 -10.67
N ASN A 155 -8.73 -6.73 -9.49
CA ASN A 155 -8.87 -5.98 -8.24
C ASN A 155 -8.02 -4.70 -8.22
N ILE A 156 -6.81 -4.71 -8.79
CA ILE A 156 -6.00 -3.47 -8.93
C ILE A 156 -6.76 -2.44 -9.75
N ILE A 157 -7.30 -2.84 -10.91
CA ILE A 157 -8.07 -1.95 -11.78
C ILE A 157 -9.28 -1.37 -11.04
N GLU A 158 -10.06 -2.21 -10.37
CA GLU A 158 -11.26 -1.76 -9.64
C GLU A 158 -10.92 -0.81 -8.47
N LEU A 159 -9.89 -1.12 -7.68
CA LEU A 159 -9.49 -0.27 -6.58
C LEU A 159 -8.93 1.08 -7.06
N THR A 160 -8.12 1.09 -8.13
CA THR A 160 -7.66 2.35 -8.74
C THR A 160 -8.84 3.14 -9.31
N LYS A 161 -9.80 2.48 -9.96
CA LYS A 161 -11.02 3.11 -10.49
C LYS A 161 -11.85 3.75 -9.39
N GLN A 162 -12.08 3.04 -8.28
CA GLN A 162 -12.81 3.56 -7.12
C GLN A 162 -12.11 4.79 -6.53
N LYS A 163 -10.80 4.72 -6.29
CA LYS A 163 -10.02 5.85 -5.78
C LYS A 163 -10.09 7.08 -6.68
N LEU A 164 -10.04 6.87 -8.00
CA LEU A 164 -10.21 7.94 -8.97
C LEU A 164 -11.63 8.53 -8.89
N LEU A 165 -12.66 7.68 -8.90
CA LEU A 165 -14.06 8.11 -8.84
C LEU A 165 -14.37 8.89 -7.56
N ASP A 166 -13.96 8.38 -6.40
CA ASP A 166 -14.17 9.03 -5.10
C ASP A 166 -13.52 10.42 -5.08
N THR A 167 -12.27 10.50 -5.57
CA THR A 167 -11.56 11.79 -5.71
C THR A 167 -12.31 12.75 -6.65
N LEU A 168 -12.76 12.29 -7.81
CA LEU A 168 -13.45 13.14 -8.78
C LEU A 168 -14.82 13.60 -8.29
N LEU A 169 -15.58 12.72 -7.62
CA LEU A 169 -16.88 13.02 -7.04
C LEU A 169 -16.77 14.07 -5.94
N GLU A 170 -15.82 13.89 -5.01
CA GLU A 170 -15.64 14.84 -3.91
C GLU A 170 -15.13 16.20 -4.41
N LEU A 171 -14.21 16.21 -5.39
CA LEU A 171 -13.81 17.44 -6.07
C LEU A 171 -14.99 18.12 -6.78
N HIS A 172 -15.89 17.36 -7.40
CA HIS A 172 -17.07 17.93 -8.06
C HIS A 172 -18.06 18.53 -7.07
N VAL A 173 -18.27 17.90 -5.91
CA VAL A 173 -19.15 18.41 -4.84
C VAL A 173 -18.58 19.71 -4.26
N GLN A 174 -17.29 19.73 -3.94
CA GLN A 174 -16.64 20.90 -3.33
C GLN A 174 -16.41 22.04 -4.33
N PHE A 175 -16.19 21.70 -5.60
CA PHE A 175 -15.94 22.66 -6.67
C PHE A 175 -16.82 22.37 -7.91
N PRO A 176 -18.14 22.64 -7.87
CA PRO A 176 -19.04 22.36 -8.99
C PRO A 176 -18.64 23.05 -10.30
N ASN A 177 -18.06 24.26 -10.20
CA ASN A 177 -17.60 25.09 -11.32
C ASN A 177 -16.08 25.04 -11.54
N LEU A 178 -15.42 23.93 -11.22
CA LEU A 178 -13.97 23.75 -11.35
C LEU A 178 -13.43 24.06 -12.76
N GLU A 179 -14.27 23.98 -13.79
CA GLU A 179 -13.90 24.30 -15.17
C GLU A 179 -13.73 25.79 -15.44
N ASN A 180 -14.56 26.63 -14.82
CA ASN A 180 -14.71 28.05 -15.17
C ASN A 180 -14.21 29.01 -14.08
N GLU A 181 -14.28 28.63 -12.80
CA GLU A 181 -14.10 29.57 -11.67
C GLU A 181 -13.21 29.03 -10.55
N PHE A 182 -12.30 28.09 -10.84
CA PHE A 182 -11.40 27.57 -9.80
C PHE A 182 -10.38 28.64 -9.39
N SER A 183 -10.53 29.18 -8.17
CA SER A 183 -9.59 30.13 -7.58
C SER A 183 -8.59 29.44 -6.66
N MET A 184 -7.30 29.75 -6.84
CA MET A 184 -6.19 29.23 -6.04
C MET A 184 -6.05 29.99 -4.73
N THR A 185 -7.07 29.89 -3.87
CA THR A 185 -6.96 30.38 -2.49
C THR A 185 -6.28 29.32 -1.62
N SER A 186 -5.60 29.74 -0.54
CA SER A 186 -4.96 28.81 0.39
C SER A 186 -5.94 27.79 0.97
N GLU A 187 -7.20 28.19 1.19
CA GLU A 187 -8.28 27.32 1.64
C GLU A 187 -8.63 26.25 0.59
N ASN A 188 -8.78 26.64 -0.69
CA ASN A 188 -9.11 25.70 -1.76
C ASN A 188 -7.97 24.70 -2.01
N VAL A 189 -6.72 25.16 -1.95
CA VAL A 189 -5.54 24.28 -2.07
C VAL A 189 -5.55 23.24 -0.95
N GLN A 190 -5.79 23.65 0.30
CA GLN A 190 -5.85 22.73 1.43
C GLN A 190 -7.01 21.72 1.29
N LYS A 191 -8.19 22.18 0.85
CA LYS A 191 -9.34 21.29 0.61
C LYS A 191 -9.02 20.25 -0.46
N VAL A 192 -8.45 20.66 -1.60
CA VAL A 192 -8.05 19.72 -2.65
C VAL A 192 -7.02 18.73 -2.12
N GLU A 193 -5.99 19.18 -1.39
CA GLU A 193 -4.97 18.28 -0.84
C GLU A 193 -5.58 17.23 0.10
N ASN A 194 -6.52 17.65 0.95
CA ASN A 194 -7.21 16.75 1.88
C ASN A 194 -8.03 15.71 1.12
N ILE A 195 -8.82 16.11 0.11
CA ILE A 195 -9.64 15.22 -0.72
C ILE A 195 -8.75 14.18 -1.41
N VAL A 196 -7.67 14.63 -2.06
CA VAL A 196 -6.74 13.78 -2.80
C VAL A 196 -6.06 12.79 -1.85
N THR A 197 -5.54 13.27 -0.73
CA THR A 197 -4.83 12.43 0.24
C THR A 197 -5.74 11.39 0.87
N ASN A 198 -6.96 11.78 1.26
CA ASN A 198 -7.92 10.88 1.88
C ASN A 198 -8.37 9.78 0.93
N ASN A 199 -8.66 10.11 -0.34
CA ASN A 199 -9.17 9.12 -1.27
C ASN A 199 -8.07 8.20 -1.84
N ILE A 200 -6.89 8.74 -2.12
CA ILE A 200 -5.78 7.95 -2.68
C ILE A 200 -5.07 7.13 -1.60
N TRP A 201 -4.72 7.75 -0.47
CA TRP A 201 -3.89 7.15 0.58
C TRP A 201 -4.66 6.76 1.83
N GLY A 202 -5.89 7.24 2.02
CA GLY A 202 -6.75 6.78 3.11
C GLY A 202 -7.09 5.30 2.99
N SER A 203 -7.14 4.64 4.13
CA SER A 203 -7.49 3.23 4.27
C SER A 203 -8.91 3.02 3.73
N ASN A 204 -9.06 2.23 2.66
CA ASN A 204 -10.35 1.84 2.09
C ASN A 204 -11.14 0.97 3.10
N ASN A 205 -11.82 1.60 4.06
CA ASN A 205 -12.95 1.01 4.77
C ASN A 205 -14.22 1.68 4.24
N PRO A 206 -15.13 0.95 3.56
CA PRO A 206 -16.34 1.51 2.93
C PRO A 206 -17.41 2.00 3.93
N ILE A 207 -17.05 2.37 5.16
CA ILE A 207 -17.98 2.74 6.25
C ILE A 207 -18.14 4.26 6.41
N ASN A 208 -17.39 5.11 5.71
CA ASN A 208 -17.51 6.57 5.89
C ASN A 208 -18.40 7.29 4.87
N VAL A 209 -19.17 6.55 4.05
CA VAL A 209 -20.32 7.13 3.32
C VAL A 209 -21.54 7.12 4.24
N ALA A 210 -21.47 7.89 5.32
CA ALA A 210 -22.64 8.24 6.11
C ALA A 210 -22.43 9.59 6.79
N THR A 211 -23.35 10.52 6.50
CA THR A 211 -23.71 11.67 7.32
C THR A 211 -22.62 12.72 7.58
N GLY A 212 -22.62 13.78 6.76
CA GLY A 212 -22.87 15.16 7.21
C GLY A 212 -22.12 15.72 8.43
N GLN A 213 -20.97 15.18 8.80
CA GLN A 213 -20.13 15.75 9.85
C GLN A 213 -18.80 16.18 9.25
N SER A 214 -18.50 17.46 9.42
CA SER A 214 -17.21 18.06 9.17
C SER A 214 -16.14 17.27 9.92
N VAL A 215 -15.43 16.40 9.21
CA VAL A 215 -14.21 15.78 9.71
C VAL A 215 -13.19 16.89 9.83
N THR A 216 -13.09 17.44 11.03
CA THR A 216 -12.01 18.35 11.39
C THR A 216 -10.72 17.54 11.47
N GLN A 217 -9.60 18.20 11.21
CA GLN A 217 -8.22 17.68 11.14
C GLN A 217 -7.73 16.93 12.41
N LYS A 218 -8.62 16.64 13.37
CA LYS A 218 -8.40 15.84 14.57
C LYS A 218 -8.51 14.32 14.35
N ASP A 219 -9.17 13.87 13.28
CA ASP A 219 -9.50 12.43 13.10
C ASP A 219 -8.56 11.65 12.16
N ILE A 220 -7.68 12.32 11.41
CA ILE A 220 -6.67 11.63 10.58
C ILE A 220 -5.48 11.20 11.44
N THR A 221 -5.11 12.01 12.45
CA THR A 221 -4.15 11.60 13.47
C THR A 221 -4.69 10.44 14.30
N SER A 222 -5.98 10.36 14.61
CA SER A 222 -6.51 9.27 15.45
C SER A 222 -6.44 7.89 14.77
N ASN A 223 -6.72 7.77 13.47
CA ASN A 223 -6.70 6.46 12.79
C ASN A 223 -5.28 5.92 12.50
N VAL A 224 -4.32 6.78 12.18
CA VAL A 224 -2.90 6.38 12.03
C VAL A 224 -2.29 6.01 13.40
N ILE A 225 -2.74 6.68 14.45
CA ILE A 225 -2.28 6.45 15.83
C ILE A 225 -2.90 5.17 16.41
N VAL A 226 -4.17 4.86 16.13
CA VAL A 226 -4.86 3.64 16.61
C VAL A 226 -4.23 2.36 16.03
N ALA A 227 -4.01 2.29 14.71
CA ALA A 227 -3.30 1.15 14.09
C ALA A 227 -1.82 1.07 14.52
N GLY A 228 -1.25 2.20 14.93
CA GLY A 228 0.10 2.30 15.44
C GLY A 228 0.33 1.67 16.82
N TYR A 229 -0.67 1.74 17.71
CA TYR A 229 -0.56 1.14 19.05
C TYR A 229 -0.56 -0.39 19.02
N GLU A 230 -1.33 -1.00 18.11
CA GLU A 230 -1.29 -2.45 17.91
C GLU A 230 0.09 -2.91 17.46
N LYS A 231 0.76 -2.11 16.62
CA LYS A 231 2.14 -2.37 16.21
C LYS A 231 3.12 -2.30 17.40
N LEU A 232 2.97 -1.34 18.32
CA LEU A 232 3.82 -1.27 19.52
C LEU A 232 3.68 -2.52 20.41
N ALA A 233 2.46 -3.06 20.54
CA ALA A 233 2.24 -4.30 21.28
C ALA A 233 2.96 -5.49 20.62
N THR A 234 2.95 -5.58 19.27
CA THR A 234 3.70 -6.62 18.55
C THR A 234 5.22 -6.48 18.65
N LEU A 235 5.72 -5.27 18.95
CA LEU A 235 7.14 -4.98 19.15
C LEU A 235 7.62 -5.23 20.59
N GLY A 236 6.73 -5.65 21.50
CA GLY A 236 7.06 -6.03 22.87
C GLY A 236 6.92 -4.91 23.91
N VAL A 237 6.30 -3.78 23.55
CA VAL A 237 5.97 -2.69 24.47
C VAL A 237 4.78 -3.12 25.33
N GLU A 238 4.85 -2.86 26.64
CA GLU A 238 3.77 -3.27 27.54
C GLU A 238 2.48 -2.47 27.32
N PRO A 239 1.31 -3.08 27.58
CA PRO A 239 0.04 -2.36 27.55
C PRO A 239 0.03 -1.09 28.40
N LYS A 240 0.68 -1.12 29.58
CA LYS A 240 0.79 0.04 30.47
C LYS A 240 1.59 1.19 29.85
N GLU A 241 2.69 0.87 29.16
CA GLU A 241 3.53 1.85 28.48
C GLU A 241 2.79 2.44 27.26
N ILE A 242 1.99 1.63 26.57
CA ILE A 242 1.14 2.08 25.46
C ILE A 242 0.06 3.05 25.94
N GLU A 243 -0.58 2.78 27.09
CA GLU A 243 -1.55 3.71 27.68
C GLU A 243 -0.90 5.04 28.10
N GLU A 244 0.29 5.01 28.69
CA GLU A 244 1.05 6.23 28.99
C GLU A 244 1.36 7.05 27.72
N PHE A 245 1.69 6.38 26.61
CA PHE A 245 1.93 7.06 25.33
C PHE A 245 0.65 7.69 24.76
N LYS A 246 -0.50 7.02 24.89
CA LYS A 246 -1.82 7.57 24.53
C LYS A 246 -2.14 8.83 25.32
N GLU A 247 -1.84 8.84 26.62
CA GLU A 247 -2.01 10.02 27.47
C GLU A 247 -1.11 11.18 27.05
N ILE A 248 0.16 10.90 26.72
CA ILE A 248 1.11 11.92 26.22
C ILE A 248 0.61 12.56 24.92
N ILE A 249 0.11 11.76 23.98
CA ILE A 249 -0.42 12.26 22.71
C ILE A 249 -1.69 13.08 22.95
N SER A 250 -2.65 12.56 23.72
CA SER A 250 -3.93 13.25 23.96
C SER A 250 -3.75 14.57 24.72
N ALA A 251 -2.84 14.63 25.70
CA ALA A 251 -2.62 15.83 26.50
C ALA A 251 -1.80 16.92 25.79
N ASN A 252 -0.99 16.59 24.78
CA ASN A 252 -0.03 17.54 24.17
C ASN A 252 -0.20 17.69 22.65
N HIS A 253 -1.30 17.20 22.05
CA HIS A 253 -1.56 17.22 20.61
C HIS A 253 -1.51 18.62 19.95
N THR A 254 -1.71 19.70 20.70
CA THR A 254 -1.67 21.09 20.19
C THR A 254 -0.29 21.75 20.32
N ASP A 255 0.62 21.22 21.14
CA ASP A 255 1.96 21.77 21.40
C ASP A 255 3.04 20.81 20.90
N LYS A 256 3.44 20.98 19.63
CA LYS A 256 4.40 20.09 18.95
C LYS A 256 5.76 20.00 19.64
N PRO A 257 6.40 21.10 20.09
CA PRO A 257 7.64 21.03 20.86
C PRO A 257 7.51 20.21 22.15
N LEU A 258 6.44 20.42 22.92
CA LEU A 258 6.23 19.72 24.19
C LEU A 258 5.88 18.24 23.99
N LEU A 259 5.11 17.93 22.93
CA LEU A 259 4.80 16.56 22.52
C LEU A 259 6.08 15.79 22.16
N LYS A 260 6.96 16.41 21.36
CA LYS A 260 8.24 15.81 20.98
C LYS A 260 9.12 15.54 22.20
N GLU A 261 9.21 16.48 23.12
CA GLU A 261 10.00 16.31 24.35
C GLU A 261 9.48 15.14 25.20
N LYS A 262 8.17 15.08 25.46
CA LYS A 262 7.56 14.03 26.28
C LYS A 262 7.58 12.66 25.62
N ALA A 263 7.35 12.58 24.31
CA ALA A 263 7.43 11.33 23.57
C ALA A 263 8.85 10.75 23.57
N MET A 264 9.87 11.60 23.40
CA MET A 264 11.28 11.15 23.43
C MET A 264 11.71 10.72 24.84
N LYS A 265 11.18 11.38 25.89
CA LYS A 265 11.36 10.93 27.28
C LYS A 265 10.72 9.57 27.55
N TRP A 266 9.55 9.30 26.98
CA TRP A 266 8.86 8.01 27.07
C TRP A 266 9.61 6.88 26.35
N VAL A 267 10.23 7.14 25.20
CA VAL A 267 10.95 6.11 24.42
C VAL A 267 12.11 5.47 25.20
N THR A 268 12.79 6.24 26.04
CA THR A 268 14.00 5.80 26.74
C THR A 268 13.75 4.61 27.71
N PRO A 269 12.81 4.68 28.66
CA PRO A 269 12.47 3.55 29.53
C PRO A 269 11.88 2.37 28.74
N VAL A 270 11.08 2.63 27.71
CA VAL A 270 10.45 1.59 26.88
C VAL A 270 11.50 0.76 26.14
N ILE A 271 12.47 1.42 25.48
CA ILE A 271 13.58 0.72 24.83
C ILE A 271 14.35 -0.11 25.85
N THR A 272 14.59 0.43 27.05
CA THR A 272 15.30 -0.29 28.12
C THR A 272 14.55 -1.56 28.55
N ASN A 273 13.23 -1.49 28.69
CA ASN A 273 12.38 -2.63 29.04
C ASN A 273 12.28 -3.68 27.91
N VAL A 274 12.15 -3.24 26.66
CA VAL A 274 12.13 -4.10 25.46
C VAL A 274 13.46 -4.83 25.31
N VAL A 275 14.58 -4.11 25.50
CA VAL A 275 15.94 -4.67 25.51
C VAL A 275 16.13 -5.69 26.64
N ALA A 276 15.65 -5.40 27.85
CA ALA A 276 15.74 -6.32 28.99
C ALA A 276 15.01 -7.67 28.76
N ARG A 277 14.09 -7.71 27.79
CA ARG A 277 13.36 -8.92 27.36
C ARG A 277 14.00 -9.65 26.18
N GLY A 278 15.16 -9.19 25.71
CA GLY A 278 15.87 -9.80 24.59
C GLY A 278 15.36 -9.37 23.21
N LEU A 279 14.51 -8.34 23.11
CA LEU A 279 13.90 -7.89 21.85
C LEU A 279 14.69 -6.74 21.20
N TYR A 280 16.01 -6.89 21.10
CA TYR A 280 16.93 -5.85 20.59
C TYR A 280 16.59 -5.40 19.16
N ASP A 281 16.16 -6.33 18.31
CA ASP A 281 15.86 -6.06 16.89
C ASP A 281 14.62 -5.19 16.68
N ASN A 282 13.79 -5.03 17.72
CA ASN A 282 12.57 -4.22 17.66
C ASN A 282 12.82 -2.73 17.98
N VAL A 283 13.97 -2.41 18.58
CA VAL A 283 14.30 -1.04 19.02
C VAL A 283 14.25 -0.01 17.89
N PRO A 284 14.83 -0.25 16.69
CA PRO A 284 14.75 0.71 15.59
C PRO A 284 13.31 0.99 15.14
N GLN A 285 12.44 -0.03 15.17
CA GLN A 285 11.05 0.11 14.74
C GLN A 285 10.19 0.91 15.72
N ILE A 286 10.47 0.79 17.03
CA ILE A 286 9.83 1.59 18.08
C ILE A 286 10.26 3.06 17.94
N MET A 287 11.56 3.30 17.71
CA MET A 287 12.11 4.65 17.54
C MET A 287 11.54 5.35 16.29
N ASP A 288 11.49 4.64 15.17
CA ASP A 288 10.91 5.14 13.92
C ASP A 288 9.43 5.46 14.07
N PHE A 289 8.70 4.62 14.81
CA PHE A 289 7.28 4.84 15.09
C PHE A 289 7.04 6.14 15.85
N VAL A 290 7.75 6.36 16.96
CA VAL A 290 7.59 7.58 17.76
C VAL A 290 8.02 8.82 16.98
N THR A 291 9.13 8.74 16.25
CA THR A 291 9.64 9.86 15.44
C THR A 291 8.66 10.30 14.35
N ARG A 292 7.90 9.36 13.76
CA ARG A 292 6.84 9.67 12.78
C ARG A 292 5.60 10.33 13.39
N ILE A 293 5.34 10.10 14.67
CA ILE A 293 4.20 10.71 15.38
C ILE A 293 4.52 12.13 15.83
N VAL A 294 5.77 12.40 16.21
CA VAL A 294 6.18 13.71 16.75
C VAL A 294 6.96 14.60 15.78
N GLY A 295 7.29 14.10 14.59
CA GLY A 295 7.88 14.86 13.48
C GLY A 295 6.83 15.60 12.66
#